data_AF-A0A088QXW5-F1
#
_entry.id   AF-A0A088QXW5-F1
#
_cell.length_a   1.000
_cell.length_b   1.000
_cell.length_c   1.000
_cell.angle_alpha   90.00
_cell.angle_beta   90.00
_cell.angle_gamma   90.00
#
_symmetry.space_group_name_H-M   'P 1'
#
loop_
_entity.id
_entity.type
_entity.pdbx_description
1 polymer ?
#
loop_
_entity_poly.entity_id
_entity_poly.type
_entity_poly.pdbx_seq_one_letter_code
_entity_poly.pdbx_strand_id
1 'polypeptide(L)'
;MSKREIAQRARREDLPDPMLNPHSPKTPPPGASWPMWVQYTIYGALFFGMSAFVVFLGLERWRRATFMLGSTMVLLGVARQYLPDSILGVFSVRSRTFDLWFCSIIGMGIVFLAVSVDALGS
;
A
#
# COMPACT_ATOMS: atom_id res chain seq x y z
N MET A 1 -6.75 -11.19 -42.61
CA MET A 1 -6.74 -11.43 -41.14
C MET A 1 -8.19 -11.50 -40.67
N SER A 2 -8.64 -12.68 -40.25
CA SER A 2 -10.06 -12.97 -39.97
C SER A 2 -10.44 -12.55 -38.54
N LYS A 3 -11.67 -12.06 -38.30
CA LYS A 3 -12.16 -11.68 -36.94
C LYS A 3 -11.99 -12.80 -35.90
N ARG A 4 -11.98 -14.07 -36.33
CA ARG A 4 -11.72 -15.24 -35.48
C ARG A 4 -10.26 -15.33 -35.00
N GLU A 5 -9.28 -14.91 -35.82
CA GLU A 5 -7.87 -14.87 -35.42
C GLU A 5 -7.58 -13.75 -34.42
N ILE A 6 -8.31 -12.62 -34.49
CA ILE A 6 -8.17 -11.52 -33.52
C ILE A 6 -8.73 -11.94 -32.16
N ALA A 7 -9.88 -12.64 -32.14
CA ALA A 7 -10.50 -13.16 -30.92
C ALA A 7 -9.71 -14.29 -30.25
N GLN A 8 -8.88 -15.02 -31.01
CA GLN A 8 -8.11 -16.17 -30.53
C GLN A 8 -6.75 -15.80 -29.90
N ARG A 9 -6.30 -14.54 -30.04
CA ARG A 9 -4.93 -14.11 -29.68
C ARG A 9 -4.70 -13.70 -28.23
N ALA A 10 -5.74 -13.63 -27.40
CA ALA A 10 -5.56 -13.36 -25.97
C ALA A 10 -6.67 -14.05 -25.17
N ARG A 11 -6.49 -15.32 -24.79
CA ARG A 11 -7.28 -15.86 -23.69
C ARG A 11 -6.82 -15.18 -22.41
N ARG A 12 -7.74 -14.91 -21.48
CA ARG A 12 -7.40 -14.30 -20.18
C ARG A 12 -6.33 -15.08 -19.42
N GLU A 13 -6.25 -16.39 -19.67
CA GLU A 13 -5.29 -17.33 -19.11
C GLU A 13 -3.85 -17.07 -19.56
N ASP A 14 -3.67 -16.46 -20.73
CA ASP A 14 -2.37 -16.16 -21.33
C ASP A 14 -1.84 -14.78 -20.90
N LEU A 15 -2.64 -13.99 -20.17
CA LEU A 15 -2.27 -12.65 -19.72
C LEU A 15 -1.47 -12.72 -18.42
N PRO A 16 -0.37 -11.96 -18.29
CA PRO A 16 0.32 -11.80 -17.00
C PRO A 16 -0.67 -11.32 -15.93
N ASP A 17 -0.60 -11.93 -14.74
CA ASP A 17 -1.44 -11.51 -13.62
C ASP A 17 -1.16 -10.03 -13.29
N PRO A 18 -2.17 -9.14 -13.39
CA PRO A 18 -1.99 -7.71 -13.17
C PRO A 18 -1.60 -7.37 -11.72
N MET A 19 -1.79 -8.29 -10.77
CA MET A 19 -1.39 -8.08 -9.38
C MET A 19 0.09 -8.40 -9.13
N LEU A 20 0.71 -9.17 -10.02
CA LEU A 20 2.12 -9.53 -9.88
C LEU A 20 3.01 -8.39 -10.37
N ASN A 21 3.81 -7.86 -9.46
CA ASN A 21 4.79 -6.85 -9.80
C ASN A 21 6.01 -7.50 -10.47
N PRO A 22 6.36 -7.15 -11.73
CA PRO A 22 7.52 -7.70 -12.44
C PRO A 22 8.86 -7.44 -11.74
N HIS A 23 8.92 -6.41 -10.91
CA HIS A 23 10.12 -6.00 -10.18
C HIS A 23 10.18 -6.57 -8.75
N SER A 24 9.21 -7.38 -8.34
CA SER A 24 9.28 -8.11 -7.07
C SER A 24 10.27 -9.28 -7.18
N PRO A 25 11.03 -9.59 -6.11
CA PRO A 25 11.82 -10.80 -6.04
C PRO A 25 10.95 -12.04 -6.28
N LYS A 26 11.48 -13.03 -7.01
CA LYS A 26 10.79 -14.32 -7.22
C LYS A 26 10.67 -15.13 -5.93
N THR A 27 11.45 -14.80 -4.91
CA THR A 27 11.34 -15.40 -3.59
C THR A 27 10.08 -14.90 -2.88
N PRO A 28 9.29 -15.80 -2.27
CA PRO A 28 8.12 -15.38 -1.52
C PRO A 28 8.54 -14.48 -0.35
N PRO A 29 7.77 -13.41 -0.04
CA PRO A 29 8.06 -12.58 1.12
C PRO A 29 7.92 -13.39 2.42
N PRO A 30 8.57 -12.96 3.51
CA PRO A 30 8.52 -13.68 4.79
C PRO A 30 7.08 -13.90 5.30
N GLY A 31 6.17 -12.96 5.06
CA GLY A 31 4.78 -13.06 5.50
C GLY A 31 3.88 -13.95 4.64
N ALA A 32 4.38 -14.52 3.54
CA ALA A 32 3.63 -15.48 2.74
C ALA A 32 3.32 -16.78 3.51
N SER A 33 4.15 -17.15 4.49
CA SER A 33 3.93 -18.30 5.36
C SER A 33 3.05 -17.99 6.57
N TRP A 34 2.67 -16.72 6.79
CA TRP A 34 1.85 -16.35 7.94
C TRP A 34 0.40 -16.80 7.78
N PRO A 35 -0.30 -17.06 8.90
CA PRO A 35 -1.74 -17.31 8.87
C PRO A 35 -2.48 -16.19 8.16
N MET A 36 -3.50 -16.53 7.37
CA MET A 36 -4.26 -15.56 6.58
C MET A 36 -4.84 -14.42 7.43
N TRP A 37 -5.31 -14.71 8.64
CA TRP A 37 -5.85 -13.69 9.54
C TRP A 37 -4.82 -12.60 9.85
N VAL A 38 -3.54 -12.93 10.02
CA VAL A 38 -2.46 -11.96 10.28
C VAL A 38 -2.28 -11.04 9.06
N GLN A 39 -2.23 -11.62 7.86
CA GLN A 39 -2.09 -10.86 6.62
C GLN A 39 -3.26 -9.89 6.44
N TYR A 40 -4.49 -10.37 6.68
CA TYR A 40 -5.69 -9.53 6.60
C TYR A 40 -5.81 -8.51 7.73
N THR A 41 -5.27 -8.77 8.91
CA THR A 41 -5.18 -7.77 9.99
C THR A 41 -4.25 -6.61 9.57
N ILE A 42 -3.08 -6.91 9.00
CA ILE A 42 -2.15 -5.88 8.50
C ILE A 42 -2.79 -5.10 7.35
N TYR A 43 -3.42 -5.80 6.42
CA TYR A 43 -4.17 -5.16 5.33
C TYR A 43 -5.28 -4.25 5.88
N GLY A 44 -6.09 -4.75 6.82
CA GLY A 44 -7.16 -4.01 7.48
C GLY A 44 -6.64 -2.78 8.24
N ALA A 45 -5.45 -2.86 8.86
CA ALA A 45 -4.82 -1.72 9.52
C ALA A 45 -4.50 -0.57 8.55
N LEU A 46 -4.15 -0.86 7.29
CA LEU A 46 -3.97 0.15 6.25
C LEU A 46 -5.29 0.88 5.95
N PHE A 47 -6.39 0.15 5.78
CA PHE A 47 -7.71 0.74 5.55
C PHE A 47 -8.21 1.51 6.76
N PHE A 48 -7.95 1.01 7.97
CA PHE A 48 -8.26 1.72 9.20
C PHE A 48 -7.51 3.06 9.26
N GLY A 49 -6.20 3.07 9.03
CA GLY A 49 -5.40 4.29 9.02
C GLY A 49 -5.87 5.30 7.96
N MET A 50 -6.16 4.83 6.75
CA MET A 50 -6.74 5.67 5.68
C MET A 50 -8.12 6.23 6.06
N SER A 51 -8.99 5.40 6.65
CA SER A 51 -10.32 5.83 7.09
C SER A 51 -10.23 6.87 8.21
N ALA A 52 -9.32 6.66 9.17
CA ALA A 52 -9.07 7.61 10.24
C ALA A 52 -8.55 8.94 9.69
N PHE A 53 -7.67 8.93 8.68
CA PHE A 53 -7.24 10.14 7.96
C PHE A 53 -8.45 10.89 7.40
N VAL A 54 -9.33 10.22 6.65
CA VAL A 54 -10.52 10.85 6.03
C VAL A 54 -11.46 11.41 7.10
N VAL A 55 -11.72 10.66 8.17
CA VAL A 55 -12.57 11.12 9.29
C VAL A 55 -11.98 12.35 9.97
N PHE A 56 -10.69 12.33 10.32
CA PHE A 56 -10.07 13.49 10.96
C PHE A 56 -10.00 14.71 10.04
N LEU A 57 -9.81 14.51 8.74
CA LEU A 57 -9.82 15.58 7.76
C LEU A 57 -11.21 16.24 7.69
N GLY A 58 -12.28 15.43 7.66
CA GLY A 58 -13.66 15.93 7.68
C GLY A 58 -14.08 16.58 9.00
N LEU A 59 -13.45 16.23 10.12
CA LEU A 59 -13.63 16.88 11.42
C LEU A 59 -12.75 18.14 11.59
N GLU A 60 -12.13 18.64 10.51
CA GLU A 60 -11.21 19.79 10.52
C GLU A 60 -9.98 19.62 11.44
N ARG A 61 -9.71 18.38 11.87
CA ARG A 61 -8.57 18.00 12.72
C ARG A 61 -7.35 17.70 11.86
N TRP A 62 -6.91 18.69 11.08
CA TRP A 62 -5.87 18.53 10.05
C TRP A 62 -4.58 17.87 10.58
N ARG A 63 -4.14 18.19 11.81
CA ARG A 63 -2.94 17.59 12.43
C ARG A 63 -3.09 16.08 12.66
N ARG A 64 -4.25 15.64 13.16
CA ARG A 64 -4.53 14.22 13.39
C ARG A 64 -4.71 13.47 12.07
N ALA A 65 -5.30 14.15 11.08
CA ALA A 65 -5.44 13.62 9.73
C ALA A 65 -4.06 13.38 9.10
N THR A 66 -3.20 14.40 9.04
CA THR A 66 -1.86 14.28 8.45
C THR A 66 -0.99 13.26 9.20
N PHE A 67 -1.07 13.21 10.53
CA PHE A 67 -0.42 12.17 11.32
C PHE A 67 -0.87 10.77 10.89
N MET A 68 -2.18 10.51 10.81
CA MET A 68 -2.72 9.22 10.37
C MET A 68 -2.28 8.86 8.94
N LEU A 69 -2.30 9.82 8.01
CA LEU A 69 -1.83 9.62 6.65
C LEU A 69 -0.35 9.22 6.61
N GLY A 70 0.51 9.97 7.30
CA GLY A 70 1.94 9.71 7.34
C GLY A 70 2.28 8.37 7.99
N SER A 71 1.65 8.03 9.13
CA SER A 71 1.81 6.72 9.77
C SER A 71 1.32 5.56 8.89
N THR A 72 0.22 5.76 8.17
CA THR A 72 -0.31 4.75 7.23
C THR A 72 0.64 4.54 6.05
N MET A 73 1.28 5.60 5.54
CA MET A 73 2.32 5.47 4.51
C MET A 73 3.50 4.64 5.03
N VAL A 74 4.03 4.95 6.21
CA VAL A 74 5.14 4.17 6.80
C VAL A 74 4.73 2.70 6.96
N LEU A 75 3.52 2.44 7.50
CA LEU A 75 2.98 1.10 7.62
C LEU A 75 2.88 0.39 6.27
N LEU A 76 2.44 1.07 5.21
CA LEU A 76 2.36 0.52 3.85
C LEU A 76 3.75 0.09 3.35
N GLY A 77 4.77 0.95 3.50
CA GLY A 77 6.14 0.64 3.07
C GLY A 77 6.70 -0.60 3.76
N VAL A 78 6.45 -0.74 5.07
CA VAL A 78 6.85 -1.91 5.86
C VAL A 78 6.04 -3.14 5.46
N ALA A 79 4.71 -3.03 5.41
CA ALA A 79 3.81 -4.12 5.02
C ALA A 79 4.17 -4.69 3.64
N ARG A 80 4.61 -3.84 2.70
CA ARG A 80 5.06 -4.24 1.37
C ARG A 80 6.25 -5.22 1.38
N GLN A 81 7.06 -5.24 2.44
CA GLN A 81 8.16 -6.21 2.59
C GLN A 81 7.68 -7.61 2.99
N TYR A 82 6.56 -7.69 3.71
CA TYR A 82 6.08 -8.92 4.35
C TYR A 82 4.89 -9.54 3.62
N LEU A 83 3.95 -8.73 3.13
CA LEU A 83 2.74 -9.23 2.50
C LEU A 83 2.99 -9.64 1.04
N PRO A 84 2.33 -10.70 0.55
CA PRO A 84 2.41 -11.13 -0.83
C PRO A 84 1.78 -10.13 -1.80
N ASP A 85 2.25 -10.15 -3.05
CA ASP A 85 1.74 -9.28 -4.12
C ASP A 85 0.29 -9.61 -4.50
N SER A 86 -0.19 -10.83 -4.20
CA SER A 86 -1.60 -11.18 -4.33
C SER A 86 -2.54 -10.37 -3.42
N ILE A 87 -2.02 -9.65 -2.42
CA ILE A 87 -2.81 -8.78 -1.53
C ILE A 87 -2.48 -7.30 -1.80
N LEU A 88 -1.19 -6.95 -1.85
CA LEU A 88 -0.75 -5.56 -1.97
C LEU A 88 -0.28 -5.15 -3.38
N GLY A 89 -0.40 -6.03 -4.38
CA GLY A 89 0.09 -5.80 -5.75
C GLY A 89 -0.46 -4.54 -6.41
N VAL A 90 -1.71 -4.17 -6.10
CA VAL A 90 -2.36 -2.94 -6.59
C VAL A 90 -1.62 -1.67 -6.15
N PHE A 91 -0.95 -1.70 -4.99
CA PHE A 91 -0.17 -0.57 -4.46
C PHE A 91 1.28 -0.57 -4.93
N SER A 92 1.65 -1.46 -5.85
CA SER A 92 3.03 -1.57 -6.32
C SER A 92 3.29 -0.67 -7.52
N VAL A 93 4.33 0.15 -7.42
CA VAL A 93 4.68 1.11 -8.48
C VAL A 93 6.00 0.71 -9.15
N ARG A 94 7.00 0.30 -8.36
CA ARG A 94 8.30 -0.10 -8.88
C ARG A 94 8.82 -1.33 -8.18
N SER A 95 9.66 -1.20 -7.15
CA SER A 95 10.20 -2.35 -6.41
C SER A 95 9.84 -2.23 -4.94
N ARG A 96 9.82 -3.35 -4.22
CA ARG A 96 9.52 -3.35 -2.77
C ARG A 96 10.45 -2.43 -1.99
N THR A 97 11.74 -2.42 -2.33
CA THR A 97 12.74 -1.55 -1.65
C THR A 97 12.49 -0.08 -1.95
N PHE A 98 12.13 0.26 -3.20
CA PHE A 98 11.78 1.63 -3.56
C PHE A 98 10.54 2.09 -2.79
N ASP A 99 9.48 1.27 -2.79
CA ASP A 99 8.23 1.58 -2.10
C ASP A 99 8.46 1.77 -0.58
N LEU A 100 9.33 0.96 0.04
CA LEU A 100 9.71 1.11 1.45
C LEU A 100 10.37 2.46 1.71
N TRP A 101 11.40 2.82 0.94
CA TRP A 101 12.12 4.09 1.15
C TRP A 101 11.24 5.29 0.87
N PHE A 102 10.49 5.26 -0.24
CA PHE A 102 9.58 6.33 -0.61
C PHE A 102 8.52 6.56 0.48
N CYS A 103 7.80 5.50 0.85
CA CYS A 103 6.73 5.60 1.85
C CYS A 103 7.27 5.98 3.23
N SER A 104 8.46 5.48 3.61
CA SER A 104 9.08 5.81 4.89
C SER A 104 9.55 7.25 4.94
N ILE A 105 10.27 7.74 3.93
CA ILE A 105 10.79 9.12 3.90
C ILE A 105 9.64 10.12 3.87
N ILE A 106 8.69 9.95 2.95
CA ILE A 106 7.55 10.86 2.82
C ILE A 106 6.63 10.75 4.03
N GLY A 107 6.31 9.53 4.48
CA GLY A 107 5.45 9.31 5.64
C GLY A 107 6.04 9.88 6.93
N MET A 108 7.34 9.66 7.20
CA MET A 108 8.02 10.27 8.34
C MET A 108 8.10 11.79 8.22
N GLY A 109 8.32 12.34 7.02
CA GLY A 109 8.28 13.79 6.80
C GLY A 109 6.91 14.39 7.14
N ILE A 110 5.83 13.74 6.72
CA ILE A 110 4.46 14.14 7.06
C ILE A 110 4.21 14.05 8.57
N VAL A 111 4.60 12.94 9.22
CA VAL A 111 4.45 12.76 10.67
C VAL A 111 5.25 13.83 11.43
N PHE A 112 6.49 14.08 11.02
CA PHE A 112 7.35 15.09 11.61
C PHE A 112 6.69 16.48 11.55
N LEU A 113 6.18 16.88 10.38
CA LEU A 113 5.47 18.16 10.22
C LEU A 113 4.18 18.23 11.05
N ALA A 114 3.42 17.14 11.11
CA ALA A 114 2.18 17.08 11.89
C ALA A 114 2.43 17.26 13.39
N VAL A 115 3.54 16.69 13.90
CA VAL A 115 3.93 16.76 15.31
C VAL A 115 4.66 18.07 15.63
N SER A 116 5.43 18.64 14.69
CA SER A 116 6.20 19.86 14.90
C SER A 116 5.34 21.13 14.96
N VAL A 117 4.15 21.12 14.34
CA VAL A 117 3.24 22.26 14.41
C VAL A 117 2.46 22.23 15.72
N ASP A 118 2.54 23.32 16.47
CA ASP A 118 1.84 23.50 17.73
C ASP A 118 0.32 23.38 17.57
N ALA A 119 -0.30 22.81 18.60
CA ALA A 119 -1.74 22.71 18.75
C ALA A 119 -2.31 24.07 19.18
N LEU A 120 -2.36 25.07 18.30
CA LEU A 120 -3.15 26.27 18.57
C LEU A 120 -4.64 25.87 18.45
N GLY A 121 -5.21 25.36 19.55
CA GLY A 121 -6.65 25.09 19.70
C GLY A 121 -7.18 23.73 19.20
N SER A 122 -6.37 22.65 19.12
CA SER A 122 -6.83 21.30 18.76
C SER A 122 -7.10 20.36 19.95
#